data_AF-A0A4Q5YAJ8-F1
#
_entry.id   AF-A0A4Q5YAJ8-F1
#
_cell.length_a   1.000
_cell.length_b   1.000
_cell.length_c   1.000
_cell.angle_alpha   90.00
_cell.angle_beta   90.00
_cell.angle_gamma   90.00
#
_symmetry.space_group_name_H-M   'P 1'
#
loop_
_entity.id
_entity.type
_entity.pdbx_description
1 polymer ?
#
loop_
_entity_poly.entity_id
_entity_poly.type
_entity_poly.pdbx_seq_one_letter_code
_entity_poly.pdbx_strand_id
1 'polypeptide(L)'
;MYVTWALIPHQSLGKTIGKGKKGIGTKVHFTGRILNTQLPALLGNAGLYISMPTTEGVSASLFEAMAAGSYPIVTDIPGNQSWITHRKNGLLVPVDDARQLAEAIVWFHEHPAEAAIAVRANRDFVEKEADYSQNMQYIAGRYHQLIENSTNN
;
A
#
# COMPACT_ATOMS: atom_id res chain seq x y z
N MET A 1 -9.64 -6.53 -11.19
CA MET A 1 -8.32 -6.45 -10.55
C MET A 1 -8.46 -7.02 -9.15
N TYR A 2 -8.06 -8.28 -8.96
CA TYR A 2 -8.29 -9.05 -7.73
C TYR A 2 -7.04 -8.96 -6.87
N VAL A 3 -7.14 -8.36 -5.69
CA VAL A 3 -6.08 -8.38 -4.68
C VAL A 3 -6.72 -8.81 -3.37
N THR A 4 -6.27 -9.96 -2.85
CA THR A 4 -6.83 -10.57 -1.64
C THR A 4 -5.94 -10.16 -0.47
N TRP A 5 -6.40 -9.22 0.37
CA TRP A 5 -5.68 -8.78 1.56
C TRP A 5 -6.27 -9.41 2.83
N ALA A 6 -5.41 -9.96 3.68
CA ALA A 6 -5.73 -10.36 5.04
C ALA A 6 -5.34 -9.23 5.98
N LEU A 7 -6.33 -8.51 6.52
CA LEU A 7 -6.16 -7.52 7.58
C LEU A 7 -7.27 -7.68 8.61
N ILE A 8 -6.90 -7.50 9.88
CA ILE A 8 -7.75 -7.65 11.06
C ILE A 8 -8.53 -6.35 11.28
N PRO A 9 -9.87 -6.40 11.26
CA PRO A 9 -10.66 -5.51 12.11
C PRO A 9 -11.53 -6.30 13.09
N HIS A 10 -11.73 -5.70 14.26
CA HIS A 10 -12.57 -6.20 15.34
C HIS A 10 -14.06 -6.15 14.93
N GLN A 11 -14.74 -7.29 15.08
CA GLN A 11 -16.18 -7.57 14.99
C GLN A 11 -16.84 -7.83 13.61
N SER A 12 -16.95 -9.15 13.37
CA SER A 12 -18.12 -9.91 12.88
C SER A 12 -18.29 -10.20 11.38
N LEU A 13 -18.56 -11.50 11.13
CA LEU A 13 -19.06 -12.17 9.92
C LEU A 13 -18.05 -12.50 8.80
N GLY A 14 -17.04 -13.33 9.11
CA GLY A 14 -16.22 -14.03 8.11
C GLY A 14 -16.59 -15.52 8.02
N LYS A 15 -17.06 -16.00 6.86
CA LYS A 15 -17.13 -17.45 6.56
C LYS A 15 -15.71 -18.03 6.65
N THR A 16 -15.48 -18.98 7.55
CA THR A 16 -14.22 -19.72 7.63
C THR A 16 -14.08 -20.64 6.41
N ILE A 17 -13.32 -20.22 5.40
CA ILE A 17 -13.06 -21.06 4.22
C ILE A 17 -11.84 -21.94 4.52
N GLY A 18 -12.09 -23.18 4.96
CA GLY A 18 -11.10 -24.27 5.02
C GLY A 18 -10.05 -24.17 6.13
N LYS A 19 -9.77 -25.30 6.79
CA LYS A 19 -8.62 -25.42 7.71
C LYS A 19 -7.34 -25.24 6.88
N GLY A 20 -6.76 -24.03 6.88
CA GLY A 20 -5.43 -23.81 6.30
C GLY A 20 -4.42 -24.80 6.90
N LYS A 21 -3.59 -25.40 6.06
CA LYS A 21 -2.63 -26.48 6.42
C LYS A 21 -1.66 -26.13 7.57
N LYS A 22 -1.57 -24.85 7.97
CA LYS A 22 -0.68 -24.33 9.01
C LYS A 22 -1.38 -23.87 10.31
N GLY A 23 -2.68 -24.16 10.50
CA GLY A 23 -3.38 -23.85 11.76
C GLY A 23 -3.68 -22.37 12.03
N ILE A 24 -3.40 -21.48 11.08
CA ILE A 24 -3.64 -20.02 11.21
C ILE A 24 -5.04 -19.57 10.80
N GLY A 25 -5.96 -20.49 10.48
CA GLY A 25 -7.26 -20.17 9.90
C GLY A 25 -8.13 -19.24 10.77
N THR A 26 -7.92 -19.21 12.08
CA THR A 26 -8.62 -18.29 13.01
C THR A 26 -7.99 -16.91 13.09
N LYS A 27 -6.79 -16.73 12.55
CA LYS A 27 -6.03 -15.46 12.52
C LYS A 27 -6.10 -14.77 11.16
N VAL A 28 -6.76 -15.38 10.17
CA VAL A 28 -6.90 -14.85 8.82
C VAL A 28 -8.35 -14.54 8.56
N HIS A 29 -8.63 -13.27 8.27
CA HIS A 29 -9.98 -12.80 7.94
C HIS A 29 -10.02 -12.42 6.46
N PHE A 30 -10.82 -13.14 5.68
CA PHE A 30 -11.13 -12.78 4.30
C PHE A 30 -12.37 -11.89 4.29
N THR A 31 -12.16 -10.59 4.05
CA THR A 31 -13.22 -9.58 4.15
C THR A 31 -14.08 -9.48 2.88
N GLY A 32 -13.60 -10.02 1.77
CA GLY A 32 -14.27 -9.87 0.47
C GLY A 32 -14.14 -8.45 -0.06
N ARG A 33 -15.17 -7.97 -0.78
CA ARG A 33 -15.17 -6.61 -1.33
C ARG A 33 -15.59 -5.62 -0.25
N ILE A 34 -14.74 -4.62 -0.01
CA ILE A 34 -15.00 -3.49 0.89
C ILE A 34 -15.35 -2.27 0.05
N LEU A 35 -16.26 -1.43 0.54
CA LEU A 35 -16.61 -0.17 -0.11
C LEU A 35 -15.45 0.82 0.01
N ASN A 36 -15.18 1.58 -1.05
CA ASN A 36 -14.09 2.57 -1.06
C ASN A 36 -14.22 3.60 0.08
N THR A 37 -15.44 3.92 0.51
CA THR A 37 -15.69 4.83 1.64
C THR A 37 -15.31 4.25 3.01
N GLN A 38 -15.21 2.93 3.12
CA GLN A 38 -14.82 2.22 4.35
C GLN A 38 -13.33 1.86 4.37
N LEU A 39 -12.69 1.85 3.20
CA LEU A 39 -11.31 1.43 3.02
C LEU A 39 -10.31 2.27 3.83
N PRO A 40 -10.41 3.62 3.92
CA PRO A 40 -9.47 4.42 4.70
C PRO A 40 -9.47 4.03 6.19
N ALA A 41 -10.64 3.83 6.78
CA ALA A 41 -10.75 3.42 8.18
C ALA A 41 -10.18 2.01 8.41
N LEU A 42 -10.43 1.10 7.46
CA LEU A 42 -9.88 -0.26 7.52
C LEU A 42 -8.35 -0.27 7.46
N LEU A 43 -7.76 0.48 6.51
CA LEU A 43 -6.32 0.58 6.34
C LEU A 43 -5.67 1.28 7.55
N GLY A 44 -6.23 2.39 8.02
CA GLY A 44 -5.71 3.09 9.21
C GLY A 44 -5.71 2.21 10.46
N ASN A 45 -6.75 1.40 10.66
CA ASN A 45 -6.83 0.47 11.81
C ASN A 45 -5.91 -0.75 11.68
N ALA A 46 -5.48 -1.11 10.46
CA ALA A 46 -4.62 -2.26 10.23
C ALA A 46 -3.18 -2.06 10.72
N GLY A 47 -2.69 -0.82 10.75
CA GLY A 47 -1.31 -0.45 11.14
C GLY A 47 -0.21 -0.85 10.15
N LEU A 48 -0.38 -1.97 9.43
CA LEU A 48 0.52 -2.47 8.40
C LEU A 48 -0.22 -2.68 7.08
N TYR A 49 0.43 -2.34 5.98
CA TYR A 49 0.03 -2.75 4.62
C TYR A 49 1.16 -3.58 4.04
N ILE A 50 0.84 -4.76 3.52
CA ILE A 50 1.81 -5.65 2.90
C ILE A 50 1.47 -5.72 1.42
N SER A 51 2.44 -5.73 0.51
CA SER A 51 2.18 -6.05 -0.90
C SER A 51 3.31 -6.80 -1.60
N MET A 52 3.06 -8.05 -1.99
CA MET A 52 4.09 -8.98 -2.47
C MET A 52 3.99 -9.43 -3.95
N PRO A 53 3.84 -8.52 -4.94
CA PRO A 53 3.81 -8.91 -6.35
C PRO A 53 5.23 -9.11 -6.92
N THR A 54 5.37 -9.97 -7.92
CA THR A 54 6.63 -10.15 -8.66
C THR A 54 6.88 -9.04 -9.69
N THR A 55 5.82 -8.37 -10.16
CA THR A 55 5.87 -7.21 -11.06
C THR A 55 4.77 -6.22 -10.70
N GLU A 56 5.05 -4.92 -10.81
CA GLU A 56 4.10 -3.85 -10.55
C GLU A 56 4.58 -2.55 -11.22
N GLY A 57 3.65 -1.72 -11.68
CA GLY A 57 3.95 -0.36 -12.15
C GLY A 57 3.92 0.61 -10.97
N VAL A 58 2.70 0.99 -10.56
CA VAL A 58 2.48 1.65 -9.27
C VAL A 58 1.10 1.27 -8.74
N SER A 59 1.03 0.91 -7.47
CA SER A 59 -0.19 0.44 -6.85
C SER A 59 -0.94 1.59 -6.19
N ALA A 60 -2.16 1.90 -6.63
CA ALA A 60 -3.01 2.88 -5.94
C ALA A 60 -3.24 2.49 -4.47
N SER A 61 -3.37 1.19 -4.19
CA SER A 61 -3.54 0.69 -2.81
C SER A 61 -2.33 0.92 -1.91
N LEU A 62 -1.12 1.07 -2.46
CA LEU A 62 0.05 1.51 -1.68
C LEU A 62 -0.16 2.94 -1.18
N PHE A 63 -0.57 3.85 -2.06
CA PHE A 63 -0.82 5.25 -1.69
C PHE A 63 -2.03 5.41 -0.78
N GLU A 64 -3.11 4.66 -1.01
CA GLU A 64 -4.27 4.62 -0.13
C GLU A 64 -3.87 4.19 1.28
N ALA A 65 -3.03 3.16 1.42
CA ALA A 65 -2.54 2.68 2.70
C ALA A 65 -1.64 3.70 3.41
N MET A 66 -0.67 4.26 2.68
CA MET A 66 0.21 5.33 3.19
C MET A 66 -0.59 6.55 3.67
N ALA A 67 -1.57 6.98 2.88
CA ALA A 67 -2.44 8.12 3.19
C ALA A 67 -3.43 7.82 4.32
N ALA A 68 -3.81 6.57 4.53
CA ALA A 68 -4.70 6.12 5.61
C ALA A 68 -3.96 5.86 6.93
N GLY A 69 -2.62 5.87 6.93
CA GLY A 69 -1.79 5.70 8.13
C GLY A 69 -1.25 4.29 8.35
N SER A 70 -1.30 3.41 7.34
CA SER A 70 -0.64 2.11 7.41
C SER A 70 0.84 2.22 7.02
N TYR A 71 1.70 1.50 7.71
CA TYR A 71 3.10 1.38 7.33
C TYR A 71 3.28 0.33 6.20
N PRO A 72 3.90 0.69 5.06
CA PRO A 72 4.01 -0.24 3.93
C PRO A 72 5.23 -1.17 4.02
N ILE A 73 5.00 -2.46 3.79
CA ILE A 73 6.02 -3.49 3.53
C ILE A 73 5.73 -4.06 2.13
N VAL A 74 6.58 -3.77 1.16
CA VAL A 74 6.32 -4.12 -0.24
C VAL A 74 7.51 -4.82 -0.89
N THR A 75 7.28 -5.50 -2.00
CA THR A 75 8.38 -6.17 -2.71
C THR A 75 9.38 -5.16 -3.28
N ASP A 76 10.66 -5.53 -3.26
CA ASP A 76 11.78 -4.78 -3.80
C ASP A 76 11.83 -4.89 -5.34
N ILE A 77 10.98 -4.12 -6.00
CA ILE A 77 10.86 -4.03 -7.45
C ILE A 77 10.84 -2.56 -7.90
N PRO A 78 11.22 -2.24 -9.16
CA PRO A 78 11.38 -0.87 -9.62
C PRO A 78 10.16 0.04 -9.39
N GLY A 79 8.95 -0.52 -9.57
CA GLY A 79 7.71 0.20 -9.31
C GLY A 79 7.58 0.67 -7.86
N ASN A 80 7.92 -0.17 -6.89
CA ASN A 80 7.88 0.19 -5.47
C ASN A 80 9.08 1.03 -5.04
N GLN A 81 10.28 0.78 -5.56
CA GLN A 81 11.50 1.55 -5.27
C GLN A 81 11.36 3.04 -5.63
N SER A 82 10.51 3.36 -6.61
CA SER A 82 10.23 4.74 -7.01
C SER A 82 9.48 5.55 -5.92
N TRP A 83 8.83 4.87 -4.97
CA TRP A 83 7.98 5.49 -3.94
C TRP A 83 8.39 5.14 -2.52
N ILE A 84 9.08 4.01 -2.34
CA ILE A 84 9.54 3.52 -1.04
C ILE A 84 11.06 3.57 -0.96
N THR A 85 11.53 4.32 0.02
CA THR A 85 12.91 4.29 0.52
C THR A 85 12.96 3.38 1.75
N HIS A 86 13.67 2.25 1.63
CA HIS A 86 13.79 1.24 2.68
C HIS A 86 14.17 1.85 4.04
N ARG A 87 13.43 1.48 5.10
CA ARG A 87 13.54 1.95 6.50
C ARG A 87 13.27 3.44 6.73
N LYS A 88 12.93 4.21 5.69
CA LYS A 88 12.59 5.64 5.82
C LYS A 88 11.09 5.86 5.80
N ASN A 89 10.41 5.32 4.80
CA ASN A 89 8.98 5.54 4.58
C ASN A 89 8.20 4.22 4.34
N GLY A 90 8.92 3.09 4.39
CA GLY A 90 8.43 1.73 4.26
C GLY A 90 9.57 0.71 4.27
N LEU A 91 9.24 -0.57 4.12
CA LEU A 91 10.23 -1.64 3.93
C LEU A 91 10.11 -2.25 2.53
N LEU A 92 11.26 -2.45 1.91
CA LEU A 92 11.44 -3.22 0.68
C LEU A 92 11.91 -4.63 1.05
N VAL A 93 11.25 -5.66 0.52
CA VAL A 93 11.54 -7.09 0.76
C VAL A 93 11.76 -7.80 -0.58
N PRO A 94 12.78 -8.65 -0.74
CA PRO A 94 13.00 -9.35 -2.01
C PRO A 94 11.80 -10.21 -2.46
N VAL A 95 11.68 -10.37 -3.79
CA VAL A 95 10.66 -11.22 -4.41
C VAL A 95 10.78 -12.65 -3.88
N ASP A 96 9.64 -13.26 -3.54
CA ASP A 96 9.52 -14.65 -3.07
C ASP A 96 10.34 -15.00 -1.80
N ASP A 97 10.72 -14.02 -0.98
CA ASP A 97 11.43 -14.25 0.27
C ASP A 97 10.52 -14.13 1.51
N ALA A 98 9.86 -15.23 1.86
CA ALA A 98 8.99 -15.30 3.03
C ALA A 98 9.73 -15.09 4.36
N ARG A 99 11.04 -15.36 4.42
CA ARG A 99 11.84 -15.16 5.62
C ARG A 99 12.07 -13.68 5.86
N GLN A 100 12.52 -12.96 4.83
CA GLN A 100 12.71 -11.51 4.94
C GLN A 100 11.39 -10.77 5.14
N LEU A 101 10.28 -11.26 4.58
CA LEU A 101 8.96 -10.71 4.91
C LEU A 101 8.64 -10.86 6.41
N ALA A 102 8.91 -12.02 7.00
CA ALA A 102 8.69 -12.24 8.42
C ALA A 102 9.59 -11.33 9.28
N GLU A 103 10.87 -11.21 8.92
CA GLU A 103 11.84 -10.31 9.58
C GLU A 103 11.39 -8.84 9.46
N ALA A 104 10.84 -8.42 8.32
CA ALA A 104 10.30 -7.07 8.12
C ALA A 104 9.07 -6.79 9.01
N ILE A 105 8.17 -7.77 9.15
CA ILE A 105 7.01 -7.66 10.05
C ILE A 105 7.48 -7.56 11.51
N VAL A 106 8.47 -8.35 11.91
CA VAL A 106 9.06 -8.27 13.26
C VAL A 106 9.70 -6.91 13.48
N TRP A 107 10.50 -6.42 12.52
CA TRP A 107 11.15 -5.11 12.60
C TRP A 107 10.15 -3.99 12.89
N PHE A 108 8.99 -3.99 12.20
CA PHE A 108 7.94 -2.99 12.43
C PHE A 108 7.44 -2.96 13.88
N HIS A 109 7.27 -4.14 14.50
CA HIS A 109 6.81 -4.22 15.89
C HIS A 109 7.91 -3.86 16.89
N GLU A 110 9.18 -4.11 16.56
CA GLU A 110 10.33 -3.77 17.40
C GLU A 110 10.75 -2.30 17.30
N HIS A 111 10.35 -1.60 16.22
CA HIS A 111 10.72 -0.19 15.94
C HIS A 111 9.48 0.70 15.77
N PRO A 112 8.58 0.77 16.77
CA PRO A 112 7.31 1.49 16.64
C PRO A 112 7.50 3.01 16.51
N ALA A 113 8.59 3.57 17.05
CA ALA A 113 8.87 5.00 16.96
C ALA A 113 9.23 5.40 15.52
N GLU A 114 10.12 4.63 14.88
CA GLU A 114 10.53 4.78 13.50
C GLU A 114 9.34 4.59 12.55
N ALA A 115 8.54 3.55 12.77
CA ALA A 115 7.33 3.31 12.01
C ALA A 115 6.33 4.48 12.13
N ALA A 116 6.13 5.02 13.34
CA ALA A 116 5.23 6.14 13.56
C ALA A 116 5.71 7.45 12.90
N ILE A 117 7.03 7.69 12.88
CA ILE A 117 7.62 8.82 12.14
C ILE A 117 7.34 8.67 10.64
N ALA A 118 7.62 7.49 10.09
CA ALA A 118 7.39 7.20 8.68
C ALA A 118 5.91 7.36 8.30
N VAL A 119 4.99 6.79 9.09
CA VAL A 119 3.53 6.88 8.86
C VAL A 119 3.06 8.33 8.80
N ARG A 120 3.52 9.20 9.71
CA ARG A 120 3.16 10.62 9.69
C ARG A 120 3.68 11.31 8.42
N ALA A 121 4.94 11.06 8.06
CA ALA A 121 5.55 11.64 6.86
C ALA A 121 4.95 11.11 5.55
N ASN A 122 4.42 9.88 5.57
CA ASN A 122 3.84 9.23 4.38
C ASN A 122 2.59 9.95 3.88
N ARG A 123 1.76 10.49 4.78
CA ARG A 123 0.58 11.27 4.39
C ARG A 123 0.98 12.49 3.56
N ASP A 124 1.89 13.30 4.10
CA ASP A 124 2.38 14.52 3.46
C ASP A 124 3.09 14.19 2.12
N PHE A 125 3.86 13.10 2.08
CA PHE A 125 4.50 12.62 0.87
C PHE A 125 3.49 12.26 -0.23
N VAL A 126 2.43 11.51 0.10
CA VAL A 126 1.40 11.13 -0.88
C VAL A 126 0.62 12.35 -1.36
N GLU A 127 0.24 13.27 -0.47
CA GLU A 127 -0.47 14.50 -0.85
C GLU A 127 0.36 15.41 -1.76
N LYS A 128 1.68 15.39 -1.62
CA LYS A 128 2.59 16.19 -2.44
C LYS A 128 2.90 15.55 -3.79
N GLU A 129 3.21 14.25 -3.81
CA GLU A 129 3.79 13.58 -4.98
C GLU A 129 2.76 12.76 -5.77
N ALA A 130 1.66 12.33 -5.13
CA ALA A 130 0.71 11.38 -5.70
C ALA A 130 -0.75 11.87 -5.65
N ASP A 131 -1.00 13.15 -5.36
CA ASP A 131 -2.36 13.70 -5.39
C ASP A 131 -2.96 13.66 -6.80
N TYR A 132 -4.12 13.02 -6.90
CA TYR A 132 -4.78 12.79 -8.18
C TYR A 132 -5.19 14.08 -8.87
N SER A 133 -5.73 15.05 -8.12
CA SER A 133 -6.26 16.28 -8.70
C SER A 133 -5.14 17.13 -9.30
N GLN A 134 -4.04 17.29 -8.55
CA GLN A 134 -2.85 18.02 -9.00
C GLN A 134 -2.20 17.33 -10.20
N ASN A 135 -1.98 16.02 -10.12
CA ASN A 135 -1.34 15.26 -11.20
C ASN A 135 -2.19 15.27 -12.49
N MET A 136 -3.51 15.16 -12.38
CA MET A 136 -4.40 15.23 -13.54
C MET A 136 -4.45 16.61 -14.18
N GLN A 137 -4.40 17.68 -13.37
CA GLN A 137 -4.29 19.04 -13.90
C GLN A 137 -2.99 19.24 -14.67
N TYR A 138 -1.86 18.76 -14.13
CA TYR A 138 -0.57 18.81 -14.82
C TYR A 138 -0.62 18.06 -16.15
N ILE A 139 -1.11 16.81 -16.16
CA ILE A 139 -1.22 16.00 -17.38
C ILE A 139 -2.09 16.70 -18.42
N ALA A 140 -3.27 17.20 -18.01
CA ALA A 140 -4.16 17.91 -18.90
C ALA A 140 -3.48 19.14 -19.52
N GLY A 141 -2.75 19.93 -18.73
CA GLY A 141 -2.01 21.09 -19.23
C GLY A 141 -0.95 20.72 -20.28
N ARG A 142 -0.24 19.60 -20.08
CA ARG A 142 0.74 19.10 -21.06
C ARG A 142 0.08 18.66 -22.37
N TYR A 143 -1.09 18.03 -22.31
CA TYR A 143 -1.85 17.69 -23.52
C TYR A 143 -2.32 18.93 -24.29
N HIS A 144 -2.83 19.96 -23.61
CA HIS A 144 -3.22 21.21 -24.27
C HIS A 144 -2.05 21.85 -25.01
N GLN A 145 -0.87 21.93 -24.38
CA GLN A 145 0.34 22.47 -25.01
C GLN A 145 0.76 21.69 -26.27
N LEU A 146 0.65 20.36 -26.25
CA LEU A 146 0.98 19.54 -27.42
C LEU A 146 0.01 19.75 -28.58
N ILE A 147 -1.29 19.88 -28.28
CA ILE A 147 -2.32 20.15 -29.27
C ILE A 147 -2.07 21.52 -29.90
N GLU A 148 -1.89 22.57 -29.09
CA GLU A 148 -1.64 23.94 -29.57
C GLU A 148 -0.38 24.03 -30.45
N ASN A 149 0.71 23.38 -30.04
CA ASN A 149 1.95 23.35 -30.81
C ASN A 149 1.83 22.55 -32.12
N SER A 150 0.96 21.54 -32.17
CA SER A 150 0.71 20.76 -33.39
C SER A 150 -0.14 21.49 -34.43
N THR A 151 -0.96 22.46 -34.01
CA THR A 151 -1.75 23.33 -34.90
C THR A 151 -0.98 24.55 -35.42
N ASN A 152 0.10 24.94 -34.73
CA ASN A 152 0.93 26.10 -35.10
C ASN A 152 2.12 25.74 -36.01
N ASN A 153 2.20 24.49 -36.48
CA ASN A 153 3.27 23.96 -37.33
C ASN A 153 2.65 23.24 -38.54
#